data_AF-A0A0D2JQR6-F1
#
_entry.id   AF-A0A0D2JQR6-F1
#
_cell.length_a   1.000
_cell.length_b   1.000
_cell.length_c   1.000
_cell.angle_alpha   90.00
_cell.angle_beta   90.00
_cell.angle_gamma   90.00
#
_symmetry.space_group_name_H-M   'P 1'
#
loop_
_entity.id
_entity.type
_entity.pdbx_description
1 polymer ?
#
loop_
_entity_poly.entity_id
_entity_poly.type
_entity_poly.pdbx_seq_one_letter_code
_entity_poly.pdbx_strand_id
1 'polypeptide(L)'
;MIKILFFLRPLFRLYRSCNEQINGKSIVSILGIFVMTFLITIVTSNAIVKLTDDNAPLAFINAKTELISYIVARSELSNIPLYNVEIVSKENEIRQRLKENNCLFIGLIKPMPGARVTYRHSGEKIIIEIKSGAIHRGTTPSVIGYLHFYDDTQCPIHNRLIIRFRTPTVKDYFSNNARPLPIAGPAEIGRELGSPLMPRKNGKRTAGLMTGGTIRIFGRTNSFFGHKEVYPAQDASFVIPKGSRLTSISNSSITAGSPNSWYGSASIEKETFELSATTESKELRLYQPGRTRDSERFNISLFVQIFSDPSLALWSFRFVLFAFLFQVLLSLLEVLGLSFFLGKKYSTEPFYKEPKVASLKCSDDKKDHD
;
A
#
# COMPACT_ATOMS: atom_id res chain seq x y z
N MET A 1 8.97 5.09 -20.18
CA MET A 1 9.33 6.43 -20.69
C MET A 1 9.39 6.52 -22.23
N ILE A 2 9.74 5.46 -22.97
CA ILE A 2 9.85 5.49 -24.45
C ILE A 2 8.50 5.45 -25.20
N LYS A 3 7.40 4.99 -24.58
CA LYS A 3 6.08 4.91 -25.24
C LYS A 3 5.32 6.25 -25.38
N ILE A 4 5.74 7.32 -24.69
CA ILE A 4 5.08 8.63 -24.75
C ILE A 4 5.33 9.31 -26.11
N LEU A 5 6.48 9.06 -26.74
CA LEU A 5 6.82 9.61 -28.06
C LEU A 5 5.92 9.10 -29.20
N PHE A 6 5.29 7.92 -29.05
CA PHE A 6 4.43 7.37 -30.10
C PHE A 6 3.06 8.05 -30.16
N PHE A 7 2.54 8.53 -29.03
CA PHE A 7 1.28 9.28 -28.96
C PHE A 7 1.39 10.71 -29.49
N LEU A 8 2.60 11.29 -29.52
CA LEU A 8 2.83 12.68 -29.97
C LEU A 8 3.00 12.82 -31.49
N ARG A 9 3.23 11.72 -32.22
CA ARG A 9 3.44 11.73 -33.68
C ARG A 9 2.26 12.25 -34.51
N PRO A 10 0.99 11.88 -34.23
CA PRO A 10 -0.15 12.46 -34.95
C PRO A 10 -0.37 13.95 -34.61
N LEU A 11 -0.10 14.37 -33.37
CA LEU A 11 -0.17 15.76 -32.93
C LEU A 11 0.82 16.66 -33.70
N PHE A 12 2.03 16.18 -33.97
CA PHE A 12 3.01 16.92 -34.75
C PHE A 12 2.63 17.07 -36.24
N ARG A 13 1.91 16.11 -36.82
CA ARG A 13 1.41 16.22 -38.20
C ARG A 13 0.27 17.23 -38.34
N LEU A 14 -0.64 17.27 -37.36
CA LEU A 14 -1.70 18.28 -37.28
C LEU A 14 -1.12 19.70 -37.10
N TYR A 15 -0.10 19.86 -36.25
CA TYR A 15 0.56 21.15 -36.05
C TYR A 15 1.20 21.70 -37.34
N ARG A 16 1.85 20.84 -38.13
CA ARG A 16 2.55 21.25 -39.36
C ARG A 16 1.58 21.69 -40.47
N SER A 17 0.38 21.11 -40.53
CA SER A 17 -0.61 21.46 -41.55
C SER A 17 -1.35 22.79 -41.28
N CYS A 18 -1.41 23.25 -40.02
CA CYS A 18 -2.03 24.53 -39.68
C CYS A 18 -1.14 25.76 -39.90
N ASN A 19 0.18 25.58 -40.09
CA ASN A 19 1.13 26.69 -40.04
C ASN A 19 1.22 27.51 -41.35
N GLU A 20 0.61 27.07 -42.45
CA GLU A 20 0.71 27.74 -43.75
C GLU A 20 -0.41 28.77 -44.05
N GLN A 21 -1.45 28.90 -43.22
CA GLN A 21 -2.63 29.71 -43.59
C GLN A 21 -3.11 30.73 -42.54
N ILE A 22 -2.42 30.88 -41.41
CA ILE A 22 -2.96 31.60 -40.25
C ILE A 22 -2.14 32.87 -39.96
N ASN A 23 -2.79 34.04 -40.11
CA ASN A 23 -2.27 35.34 -39.65
C ASN A 23 -1.70 35.23 -38.22
N GLY A 24 -0.48 35.74 -37.98
CA GLY A 24 0.36 35.45 -36.80
C GLY A 24 -0.25 35.65 -35.40
N LYS A 25 -1.42 36.29 -35.26
CA LYS A 25 -2.17 36.37 -33.99
C LYS A 25 -2.79 35.04 -33.54
N SER A 26 -3.16 34.15 -34.47
CA SER A 26 -3.85 32.90 -34.11
C SER A 26 -2.88 31.75 -33.76
N ILE A 27 -1.62 31.79 -34.24
CA ILE A 27 -0.55 30.86 -33.83
C ILE A 27 -0.24 30.98 -32.32
N VAL A 28 -0.20 32.21 -31.79
CA VAL A 28 0.07 32.46 -30.36
C VAL A 28 -1.04 31.88 -29.47
N SER A 29 -2.30 31.99 -29.89
CA SER A 29 -3.44 31.43 -29.12
C SER A 29 -3.43 29.91 -29.11
N ILE A 30 -3.14 29.26 -30.24
CA ILE A 30 -3.06 27.79 -30.34
C ILE A 30 -1.91 27.27 -29.46
N LEU A 31 -0.75 27.90 -29.51
CA LEU A 31 0.40 27.52 -28.68
C LEU A 31 0.09 27.68 -27.18
N GLY A 32 -0.61 28.74 -26.79
CA GLY A 32 -1.04 28.96 -25.40
C GLY A 32 -1.94 27.84 -24.87
N ILE A 33 -2.89 27.36 -25.67
CA ILE A 33 -3.78 26.24 -25.30
C ILE A 33 -3.00 24.94 -25.13
N PHE A 34 -2.05 24.65 -26.03
CA PHE A 34 -1.18 23.47 -25.93
C PHE A 34 -0.29 23.49 -24.69
N VAL A 35 0.29 24.65 -24.36
CA VAL A 35 1.11 24.81 -23.16
C VAL A 35 0.26 24.63 -21.89
N MET A 36 -0.93 25.23 -21.85
CA MET A 36 -1.84 25.10 -20.70
C MET A 36 -2.32 23.67 -20.48
N THR A 37 -2.75 22.98 -21.54
CA THR A 37 -3.13 21.56 -21.45
C THR A 37 -1.96 20.71 -21.00
N PHE A 38 -0.75 20.89 -21.56
CA PHE A 38 0.44 20.15 -21.14
C PHE A 38 0.78 20.36 -19.65
N LEU A 39 0.71 21.60 -19.16
CA LEU A 39 0.91 21.92 -17.75
C LEU A 39 -0.14 21.24 -16.86
N ILE A 40 -1.42 21.26 -17.26
CA ILE A 40 -2.49 20.57 -16.54
C ILE A 40 -2.23 19.06 -16.48
N THR A 41 -1.76 18.44 -17.57
CA THR A 41 -1.45 17.01 -17.59
C THR A 41 -0.28 16.68 -16.66
N ILE A 42 0.75 17.52 -16.60
CA ILE A 42 1.88 17.34 -15.67
C ILE A 42 1.41 17.47 -14.21
N VAL A 43 0.64 18.51 -13.89
CA VAL A 43 0.15 18.74 -12.53
C VAL A 43 -0.77 17.61 -12.08
N THR A 44 -1.69 17.17 -12.94
CA THR A 44 -2.59 16.04 -12.65
C THR A 44 -1.82 14.73 -12.51
N SER A 45 -0.84 14.45 -13.37
CA SER A 45 0.02 13.25 -13.25
C SER A 45 0.80 13.23 -11.94
N ASN A 46 1.41 14.35 -11.56
CA ASN A 46 2.15 14.48 -10.30
C ASN A 46 1.22 14.36 -9.08
N ALA A 47 0.00 14.92 -9.16
CA ALA A 47 -1.00 14.77 -8.11
C ALA A 47 -1.44 13.30 -7.94
N ILE A 48 -1.66 12.58 -9.04
CA ILE A 48 -2.01 11.14 -9.01
C ILE A 48 -0.90 10.32 -8.34
N VAL A 49 0.37 10.54 -8.73
CA VAL A 49 1.52 9.82 -8.13
C VAL A 49 1.62 10.07 -6.63
N LYS A 50 1.50 11.33 -6.21
CA LYS A 50 1.59 11.70 -4.80
C LYS A 50 0.42 11.13 -3.97
N LEU A 51 -0.78 11.08 -4.54
CA LEU A 51 -1.95 10.46 -3.90
C LEU A 51 -1.78 8.94 -3.75
N THR A 52 -1.07 8.27 -4.66
CA THR A 52 -0.86 6.81 -4.56
C THR A 52 0.18 6.39 -3.52
N ASP A 53 1.16 7.23 -3.17
CA ASP A 53 2.26 6.85 -2.27
C ASP A 53 1.83 6.68 -0.80
N ASP A 54 0.79 7.39 -0.37
CA ASP A 54 0.29 7.43 1.01
C ASP A 54 -0.72 6.32 1.35
N ASN A 55 -1.07 5.46 0.39
CA ASN A 55 -2.07 4.41 0.58
C ASN A 55 -1.44 3.01 0.53
N ALA A 56 -0.73 2.67 1.61
CA ALA A 56 -0.33 1.30 1.81
C ALA A 56 -1.58 0.38 1.80
N PRO A 57 -1.58 -0.68 0.99
CA PRO A 57 -2.65 -1.66 0.98
C PRO A 57 -2.78 -2.35 2.33
N LEU A 58 -3.98 -2.80 2.65
CA LEU A 58 -4.24 -3.61 3.83
C LEU A 58 -4.24 -5.08 3.41
N ALA A 59 -3.35 -5.89 3.98
CA ALA A 59 -3.35 -7.32 3.79
C ALA A 59 -3.99 -8.01 5.03
N PHE A 60 -4.98 -8.85 4.79
CA PHE A 60 -5.57 -9.74 5.78
C PHE A 60 -4.99 -11.14 5.60
N ILE A 61 -4.40 -11.67 6.66
CA ILE A 61 -3.68 -12.94 6.68
C ILE A 61 -4.48 -13.89 7.57
N ASN A 62 -4.93 -15.00 6.99
CA ASN A 62 -5.50 -16.12 7.73
C ASN A 62 -4.62 -17.35 7.50
N ALA A 63 -4.01 -17.92 8.54
CA ALA A 63 -3.08 -19.02 8.40
C ALA A 63 -3.11 -20.00 9.57
N LYS A 64 -2.76 -21.25 9.30
CA LYS A 64 -2.54 -22.28 10.33
C LYS A 64 -1.06 -22.56 10.45
N THR A 65 -0.47 -22.33 11.62
CA THR A 65 0.99 -22.41 11.83
C THR A 65 1.37 -22.94 13.19
N GLU A 66 2.48 -23.67 13.30
CA GLU A 66 3.04 -24.12 14.57
C GLU A 66 3.98 -23.07 15.20
N LEU A 67 4.37 -22.03 14.46
CA LEU A 67 5.30 -20.99 14.93
C LEU A 67 4.84 -19.60 14.48
N ILE A 68 4.82 -18.68 15.42
CA ILE A 68 4.59 -17.25 15.23
C ILE A 68 5.68 -16.52 16.01
N SER A 69 6.33 -15.54 15.41
CA SER A 69 7.24 -14.63 16.11
C SER A 69 6.96 -13.21 15.68
N TYR A 70 6.88 -12.29 16.63
CA TYR A 70 6.74 -10.87 16.34
C TYR A 70 7.60 -10.02 17.25
N ILE A 71 7.88 -8.81 16.81
CA ILE A 71 8.58 -7.79 17.56
C ILE A 71 7.53 -6.77 18.00
N VAL A 72 7.43 -6.55 19.30
CA VAL A 72 6.38 -5.71 19.91
C VAL A 72 6.53 -4.28 19.40
N ALA A 73 5.52 -3.76 18.71
CA ALA A 73 5.47 -2.36 18.28
C ALA A 73 4.56 -1.52 19.18
N ARG A 74 3.47 -2.12 19.69
CA ARG A 74 2.53 -1.50 20.63
C ARG A 74 2.39 -2.40 21.85
N SER A 75 2.88 -1.93 22.99
CA SER A 75 2.92 -2.69 24.25
C SER A 75 1.51 -3.01 24.74
N GLU A 76 0.62 -2.02 24.65
CA GLU A 76 -0.76 -2.06 25.15
C GLU A 76 -1.59 -3.14 24.46
N LEU A 77 -1.31 -3.39 23.17
CA LEU A 77 -1.96 -4.41 22.36
C LEU A 77 -1.24 -5.76 22.39
N SER A 78 -0.06 -5.83 23.00
CA SER A 78 0.77 -7.06 23.09
C SER A 78 0.64 -7.77 24.44
N ASN A 79 -0.27 -7.31 25.30
CA ASN A 79 -0.43 -7.85 26.65
C ASN A 79 -1.00 -9.27 26.61
N ILE A 80 -0.32 -10.23 27.25
CA ILE A 80 -0.69 -11.65 27.20
C ILE A 80 -1.30 -12.04 28.54
N PRO A 81 -2.64 -12.22 28.63
CA PRO A 81 -3.27 -12.73 29.84
C PRO A 81 -2.97 -14.23 29.97
N LEU A 82 -2.57 -14.66 31.17
CA LEU A 82 -2.23 -16.05 31.45
C LEU A 82 -2.90 -16.51 32.74
N TYR A 83 -3.31 -17.77 32.75
CA TYR A 83 -3.96 -18.37 33.89
C TYR A 83 -3.43 -19.79 34.10
N ASN A 84 -3.01 -20.11 35.33
CA ASN A 84 -2.44 -21.40 35.71
C ASN A 84 -1.33 -21.92 34.79
N VAL A 85 -0.36 -21.07 34.44
CA VAL A 85 0.78 -21.47 33.58
C VAL A 85 2.06 -21.66 34.38
N GLU A 86 2.94 -22.51 33.88
CA GLU A 86 4.29 -22.68 34.43
C GLU A 86 5.22 -21.63 33.80
N ILE A 87 5.82 -20.79 34.64
CA ILE A 87 6.85 -19.83 34.21
C ILE A 87 8.24 -20.38 34.55
N VAL A 88 9.10 -20.39 33.54
CA VAL A 88 10.52 -20.71 33.68
C VAL A 88 11.32 -19.42 33.45
N SER A 89 11.78 -18.84 34.56
CA SER A 89 12.66 -17.66 34.55
C SER A 89 13.98 -17.97 35.25
N LYS A 90 15.07 -17.30 34.80
CA LYS A 90 16.36 -17.32 35.51
C LYS A 90 16.39 -16.31 36.66
N GLU A 91 15.49 -15.33 36.67
CA GLU A 91 15.45 -14.25 37.65
C GLU A 91 14.99 -14.80 39.02
N ASN A 92 15.74 -14.47 40.07
CA ASN A 92 15.48 -14.98 41.42
C ASN A 92 14.14 -14.47 41.97
N GLU A 93 13.84 -13.19 41.76
CA GLU A 93 12.62 -12.53 42.22
C GLU A 93 11.35 -13.22 41.69
N ILE A 94 11.28 -13.42 40.36
CA ILE A 94 10.19 -14.15 39.72
C ILE A 94 10.07 -15.57 40.29
N ARG A 95 11.19 -16.29 40.46
CA ARG A 95 11.17 -17.65 40.99
C ARG A 95 10.69 -17.72 42.44
N GLN A 96 11.08 -16.76 43.27
CA GLN A 96 10.64 -16.70 44.67
C GLN A 96 9.12 -16.48 44.75
N ARG A 97 8.59 -15.52 43.98
CA ARG A 97 7.14 -15.26 43.91
C ARG A 97 6.34 -16.43 43.36
N LEU A 98 6.87 -17.14 42.37
CA LEU A 98 6.21 -18.34 41.85
C LEU A 98 6.15 -19.44 42.90
N LYS A 99 7.19 -19.62 43.74
CA LYS A 99 7.16 -20.61 44.83
C LYS A 99 6.07 -20.32 45.87
N GLU A 100 5.83 -19.05 46.17
CA GLU A 100 4.73 -18.62 47.07
C GLU A 100 3.35 -19.03 46.51
N ASN A 101 3.22 -19.12 45.19
CA ASN A 101 1.97 -19.45 44.48
C ASN A 101 1.95 -20.87 43.88
N ASN A 102 2.54 -21.86 44.56
CA ASN A 102 2.58 -23.26 44.10
C ASN A 102 3.18 -23.46 42.68
N CYS A 103 4.12 -22.60 42.30
CA CYS A 103 4.78 -22.56 40.99
C CYS A 103 3.85 -22.28 39.79
N LEU A 104 2.63 -21.78 40.03
CA LEU A 104 1.67 -21.42 38.99
C LEU A 104 1.55 -19.90 38.90
N PHE A 105 1.53 -19.38 37.68
CA PHE A 105 1.31 -17.96 37.40
C PHE A 105 -0.12 -17.69 36.93
N ILE A 106 -0.73 -16.67 37.53
CA ILE A 106 -1.99 -16.07 37.10
C ILE A 106 -1.74 -14.57 37.01
N GLY A 107 -1.97 -13.98 35.85
CA GLY A 107 -1.74 -12.55 35.66
C GLY A 107 -1.60 -12.14 34.20
N LEU A 108 -0.96 -11.00 33.99
CA LEU A 108 -0.77 -10.38 32.69
C LEU A 108 0.72 -10.21 32.42
N ILE A 109 1.16 -10.60 31.23
CA ILE A 109 2.51 -10.26 30.77
C ILE A 109 2.40 -9.02 29.89
N LYS A 110 3.26 -8.02 30.16
CA LYS A 110 3.36 -6.79 29.38
C LYS A 110 4.73 -6.70 28.70
N PRO A 111 4.89 -7.25 27.48
CA PRO A 111 6.13 -7.12 26.73
C PRO A 111 6.42 -5.66 26.38
N MET A 112 7.65 -5.20 26.57
CA MET A 112 8.02 -3.83 26.19
C MET A 112 8.20 -3.69 24.67
N PRO A 113 8.08 -2.47 24.11
CA PRO A 113 8.39 -2.21 22.71
C PRO A 113 9.77 -2.75 22.31
N GLY A 114 9.77 -3.48 21.21
CA GLY A 114 10.90 -4.14 20.60
C GLY A 114 11.37 -5.44 21.28
N ALA A 115 10.69 -5.91 22.33
CA ALA A 115 10.81 -7.30 22.76
C ALA A 115 10.32 -8.23 21.64
N ARG A 116 10.98 -9.36 21.46
CA ARG A 116 10.56 -10.42 20.55
C ARG A 116 9.75 -11.46 21.31
N VAL A 117 8.51 -11.62 20.91
CA VAL A 117 7.59 -12.65 21.41
C VAL A 117 7.53 -13.78 20.39
N THR A 118 7.56 -15.02 20.86
CA THR A 118 7.50 -16.22 20.02
C THR A 118 6.50 -17.21 20.60
N TYR A 119 5.48 -17.56 19.81
CA TYR A 119 4.52 -18.61 20.12
C TYR A 119 4.90 -19.86 19.35
N ARG A 120 5.06 -20.97 20.07
CA ARG A 120 5.43 -22.24 19.46
C ARG A 120 4.53 -23.37 19.95
N HIS A 121 3.92 -24.03 18.98
CA HIS A 121 3.19 -25.27 19.15
C HIS A 121 4.13 -26.44 18.86
N SER A 122 4.14 -27.47 19.70
CA SER A 122 5.07 -28.61 19.56
C SER A 122 4.41 -29.90 20.03
N GLY A 123 3.51 -30.46 19.20
CA GLY A 123 2.60 -31.51 19.66
C GLY A 123 1.69 -30.95 20.75
N GLU A 124 1.54 -31.62 21.88
CA GLU A 124 0.62 -31.19 22.95
C GLU A 124 1.19 -30.08 23.87
N LYS A 125 2.22 -29.35 23.43
CA LYS A 125 2.89 -28.34 24.25
C LYS A 125 2.91 -26.99 23.55
N ILE A 126 2.46 -25.98 24.28
CA ILE A 126 2.50 -24.58 23.87
C ILE A 126 3.57 -23.88 24.68
N ILE A 127 4.46 -23.19 23.99
CA ILE A 127 5.56 -22.45 24.58
C ILE A 127 5.49 -21.02 24.09
N ILE A 128 5.44 -20.09 25.03
CA ILE A 128 5.62 -18.67 24.76
C ILE A 128 7.02 -18.30 25.22
N GLU A 129 7.80 -17.69 24.35
CA GLU A 129 9.13 -17.17 24.64
C GLU A 129 9.15 -15.67 24.40
N ILE A 130 9.63 -14.92 25.39
CA ILE A 130 9.84 -13.48 25.30
C ILE A 130 11.32 -13.23 25.53
N LYS A 131 11.96 -12.51 24.61
CA LYS A 131 13.38 -12.17 24.68
C LYS A 131 13.62 -10.78 24.11
N SER A 132 14.80 -10.22 24.35
CA SER A 132 15.21 -8.98 23.70
C SER A 132 15.16 -9.14 22.17
N GLY A 133 14.44 -8.25 21.48
CA GLY A 133 14.50 -8.16 20.03
C GLY A 133 15.76 -7.42 19.61
N ALA A 134 16.22 -7.67 18.38
CA ALA A 134 17.38 -6.95 17.83
C ALA A 134 17.00 -5.51 17.50
N ILE A 135 16.81 -4.68 18.53
CA ILE A 135 16.66 -3.23 18.39
C ILE A 135 18.08 -2.67 18.45
N HIS A 136 18.52 -2.06 17.35
CA HIS A 136 19.68 -1.16 17.21
C HIS A 136 20.99 -1.58 17.94
N ARG A 137 22.06 -1.78 17.14
CA ARG A 137 23.44 -1.97 17.64
C ARG A 137 23.80 -0.87 18.64
N GLY A 138 23.75 -1.16 19.94
CA GLY A 138 24.26 -0.24 20.98
C GLY A 138 23.65 -0.39 22.36
N THR A 139 22.35 -0.69 22.47
CA THR A 139 21.66 -0.77 23.78
C THR A 139 20.63 -1.88 23.78
N THR A 140 21.03 -3.07 24.22
CA THR A 140 20.04 -4.08 24.64
C THR A 140 19.27 -3.51 25.81
N PRO A 141 17.94 -3.32 25.71
CA PRO A 141 17.17 -2.85 26.85
C PRO A 141 17.35 -3.83 28.00
N SER A 142 17.68 -3.31 29.18
CA SER A 142 17.86 -4.13 30.38
C SER A 142 16.57 -4.80 30.81
N VAL A 143 15.42 -4.22 30.48
CA VAL A 143 14.08 -4.75 30.75
C VAL A 143 13.33 -4.95 29.42
N ILE A 144 12.83 -6.17 29.20
CA ILE A 144 12.11 -6.60 28.00
C ILE A 144 10.59 -6.73 28.23
N GLY A 145 10.13 -6.57 29.47
CA GLY A 145 8.72 -6.67 29.82
C GLY A 145 8.49 -6.70 31.32
N TYR A 146 7.23 -6.82 31.73
CA TYR A 146 6.83 -6.96 33.12
C TYR A 146 5.85 -8.11 33.28
N LEU A 147 5.98 -8.86 34.38
CA LEU A 147 4.94 -9.76 34.88
C LEU A 147 4.08 -8.98 35.87
N HIS A 148 2.81 -8.81 35.55
CA HIS A 148 1.80 -8.28 36.47
C HIS A 148 1.03 -9.45 37.07
N PHE A 149 1.15 -9.63 38.38
CA PHE A 149 0.41 -10.62 39.13
C PHE A 149 -1.01 -10.11 39.44
N TYR A 150 -1.89 -11.01 39.90
CA TYR A 150 -3.27 -10.67 40.24
C TYR A 150 -3.41 -9.70 41.43
N ASP A 151 -2.39 -9.65 42.30
CA ASP A 151 -2.28 -8.74 43.45
C ASP A 151 -1.67 -7.37 43.09
N ASP A 152 -1.65 -7.03 41.80
CA ASP A 152 -1.02 -5.83 41.22
C ASP A 152 0.51 -5.73 41.39
N THR A 153 1.17 -6.75 41.92
CA THR A 153 2.64 -6.81 41.98
C THR A 153 3.22 -6.88 40.58
N GLN A 154 4.30 -6.12 40.33
CA GLN A 154 5.02 -6.11 39.06
C GLN A 154 6.45 -6.61 39.22
N CYS A 155 6.83 -7.63 38.44
CA CYS A 155 8.22 -8.10 38.37
C CYS A 155 8.82 -7.80 36.98
N PRO A 156 9.94 -7.06 36.90
CA PRO A 156 10.61 -6.77 35.64
C PRO A 156 11.27 -8.01 35.04
N ILE A 157 11.13 -8.20 33.73
CA ILE A 157 11.75 -9.27 32.95
C ILE A 157 12.95 -8.67 32.22
N HIS A 158 14.16 -9.19 32.40
CA HIS A 158 15.37 -8.57 31.87
C HIS A 158 15.90 -9.19 30.58
N ASN A 159 15.95 -10.52 30.51
CA ASN A 159 16.65 -11.20 29.41
C ASN A 159 15.77 -12.11 28.57
N ARG A 160 15.08 -13.03 29.27
CA ARG A 160 14.32 -14.08 28.64
C ARG A 160 13.30 -14.64 29.61
N LEU A 161 12.07 -14.75 29.15
CA LEU A 161 11.00 -15.46 29.84
C LEU A 161 10.51 -16.61 28.97
N ILE A 162 10.36 -17.79 29.57
CA ILE A 162 9.74 -18.94 28.91
C ILE A 162 8.50 -19.31 29.71
N ILE A 163 7.34 -19.29 29.07
CA ILE A 163 6.09 -19.80 29.62
C ILE A 163 5.78 -21.13 28.96
N ARG A 164 5.37 -22.10 29.78
CA ARG A 164 4.92 -23.41 29.34
C ARG A 164 3.48 -23.59 29.77
N PHE A 165 2.62 -23.88 28.82
CA PHE A 165 1.30 -24.39 29.14
C PHE A 165 1.47 -25.85 29.56
N ARG A 166 0.87 -26.20 30.69
CA ARG A 166 0.68 -27.61 31.04
C ARG A 166 -0.19 -28.23 29.95
N THR A 167 0.14 -29.46 29.53
CA THR A 167 -0.53 -30.17 28.42
C THR A 167 -2.04 -29.94 28.49
N PRO A 168 -2.62 -29.15 27.57
CA PRO A 168 -4.05 -28.90 27.62
C PRO A 168 -4.76 -30.24 27.38
N THR A 169 -5.62 -30.65 28.31
CA THR A 169 -6.60 -31.70 27.99
C THR A 169 -7.55 -31.17 26.92
N VAL A 170 -8.28 -32.05 26.21
CA VAL A 170 -9.26 -31.64 25.19
C VAL A 170 -10.26 -30.59 25.73
N LYS A 171 -10.55 -30.62 27.03
CA LYS A 171 -11.40 -29.63 27.73
C LYS A 171 -10.70 -28.28 27.96
N ASP A 172 -9.37 -28.26 28.06
CA ASP A 172 -8.59 -27.04 28.30
C ASP A 172 -8.41 -26.18 27.05
N TYR A 173 -8.52 -26.77 25.85
CA TYR A 173 -8.59 -26.01 24.60
C TYR A 173 -9.84 -25.12 24.51
N PHE A 174 -10.84 -25.36 25.36
CA PHE A 174 -12.06 -24.55 25.48
C PHE A 174 -12.14 -23.80 26.82
N SER A 175 -11.07 -23.81 27.64
CA SER A 175 -11.04 -23.15 28.95
C SER A 175 -10.46 -21.72 28.87
N ASN A 176 -10.43 -21.03 30.01
CA ASN A 176 -9.91 -19.65 30.16
C ASN A 176 -8.49 -19.43 29.61
N ASN A 177 -7.72 -20.50 29.35
CA ASN A 177 -6.37 -20.48 28.79
C ASN A 177 -6.32 -20.46 27.25
N ALA A 178 -7.43 -20.72 26.58
CA ALA A 178 -7.55 -20.73 25.13
C ALA A 178 -7.82 -19.34 24.54
N ARG A 179 -7.58 -18.27 25.31
CA ARG A 179 -7.76 -16.90 24.82
C ARG A 179 -6.82 -16.66 23.62
N PRO A 180 -7.30 -15.96 22.57
CA PRO A 180 -6.45 -15.63 21.44
C PRO A 180 -5.21 -14.86 21.90
N LEU A 181 -4.04 -15.33 21.49
CA LEU A 181 -2.76 -14.71 21.81
C LEU A 181 -2.55 -13.50 20.88
N PRO A 182 -2.29 -12.30 21.41
CA PRO A 182 -2.23 -11.10 20.59
C PRO A 182 -0.98 -11.03 19.72
N ILE A 183 -1.08 -10.32 18.61
CA ILE A 183 0.04 -9.99 17.72
C ILE A 183 -0.06 -8.49 17.45
N ALA A 184 0.97 -7.73 17.82
CA ALA A 184 1.00 -6.28 17.61
C ALA A 184 2.42 -5.78 17.29
N GLY A 185 2.82 -5.99 16.05
CA GLY A 185 4.09 -5.51 15.49
C GLY A 185 4.59 -6.37 14.33
N PRO A 186 5.78 -6.08 13.77
CA PRO A 186 6.32 -6.82 12.64
C PRO A 186 6.47 -8.30 12.99
N ALA A 187 5.96 -9.17 12.14
CA ALA A 187 5.78 -10.58 12.47
C ALA A 187 6.28 -11.51 11.37
N GLU A 188 6.47 -12.75 11.78
CA GLU A 188 6.92 -13.88 10.99
C GLU A 188 6.13 -15.11 11.43
N ILE A 189 5.62 -15.86 10.44
CA ILE A 189 4.88 -17.10 10.67
C ILE A 189 5.50 -18.24 9.87
N GLY A 190 5.53 -19.42 10.51
CA GLY A 190 6.10 -20.62 9.95
C GLY A 190 7.63 -20.61 9.88
N ARG A 191 8.17 -21.65 9.25
CA ARG A 191 9.58 -21.80 8.92
C ARG A 191 9.68 -22.64 7.66
N GLU A 192 10.64 -22.31 6.80
CA GLU A 192 10.85 -23.00 5.54
C GLU A 192 11.27 -24.47 5.75
N LEU A 193 10.58 -25.36 5.04
CA LEU A 193 10.87 -26.79 4.94
C LEU A 193 12.11 -26.97 4.05
N GLY A 194 13.30 -26.84 4.64
CA GLY A 194 14.59 -26.82 3.92
C GLY A 194 15.75 -26.28 4.76
N SER A 195 15.44 -25.55 5.84
CA SER A 195 16.45 -25.22 6.85
C SER A 195 16.92 -26.51 7.54
N PRO A 196 18.23 -26.81 7.61
CA PRO A 196 18.74 -27.99 8.28
C PRO A 196 18.37 -27.92 9.76
N LEU A 197 17.44 -28.76 10.17
CA LEU A 197 17.02 -28.88 11.55
C LEU A 197 17.78 -30.03 12.15
N MET A 198 18.60 -29.73 13.16
CA MET A 198 19.30 -30.78 13.90
C MET A 198 18.29 -31.85 14.34
N PRO A 199 18.48 -33.12 13.94
CA PRO A 199 17.62 -34.19 14.38
C PRO A 199 17.66 -34.24 15.91
N ARG A 200 16.48 -34.16 16.55
CA ARG A 200 16.40 -34.32 18.01
C ARG A 200 16.47 -35.81 18.34
N LYS A 201 17.23 -36.15 19.38
CA LYS A 201 17.52 -37.51 19.90
C LYS A 201 16.29 -38.44 20.08
N ASN A 202 15.07 -37.89 20.06
CA ASN A 202 13.81 -38.62 20.29
C ASN A 202 12.84 -38.60 19.09
N GLY A 203 13.30 -38.31 17.86
CA GLY A 203 12.46 -38.39 16.65
C GLY A 203 11.26 -37.42 16.60
N LYS A 204 11.18 -36.44 17.51
CA LYS A 204 10.07 -35.50 17.56
C LYS A 204 10.05 -34.65 16.29
N ARG A 205 8.89 -34.67 15.62
CA ARG A 205 8.54 -33.91 14.42
C ARG A 205 9.11 -32.49 14.45
N THR A 206 9.60 -32.05 13.30
CA THR A 206 10.06 -30.68 13.06
C THR A 206 8.93 -29.70 13.38
N ALA A 207 9.06 -29.01 14.52
CA ALA A 207 8.09 -28.02 14.97
C ALA A 207 8.32 -26.67 14.29
N GLY A 208 7.25 -25.95 14.02
CA GLY A 208 7.23 -24.59 13.47
C GLY A 208 6.90 -24.52 11.99
N LEU A 209 6.25 -25.56 11.44
CA LEU A 209 5.77 -25.54 10.07
C LEU A 209 4.48 -24.73 9.95
N MET A 210 4.34 -24.02 8.84
CA MET A 210 3.04 -23.50 8.43
C MET A 210 2.27 -24.59 7.69
N THR A 211 1.05 -24.89 8.12
CA THR A 211 0.18 -25.90 7.49
C THR A 211 -0.45 -25.35 6.21
N GLY A 212 -0.65 -24.04 6.14
CA GLY A 212 -1.17 -23.32 4.98
C GLY A 212 -1.88 -22.05 5.42
N GLY A 213 -2.38 -21.28 4.46
CA GLY A 213 -3.15 -20.07 4.75
C GLY A 213 -3.58 -19.35 3.48
N THR A 214 -4.19 -18.20 3.66
CA THR A 214 -4.61 -17.28 2.60
C THR A 214 -4.28 -15.86 2.99
N ILE A 215 -3.80 -15.07 2.03
CA ILE A 215 -3.66 -13.62 2.14
C ILE A 215 -4.73 -13.01 1.24
N ARG A 216 -5.55 -12.12 1.79
CA ARG A 216 -6.49 -11.30 1.02
C ARG A 216 -6.04 -9.85 1.08
N ILE A 217 -6.00 -9.20 -0.07
CA ILE A 217 -5.54 -7.82 -0.18
C ILE A 217 -6.73 -6.90 -0.35
N PHE A 218 -6.69 -5.79 0.38
CA PHE A 218 -7.65 -4.71 0.29
C PHE A 218 -6.94 -3.43 -0.13
N GLY A 219 -7.50 -2.76 -1.13
CA GLY A 219 -7.12 -1.41 -1.51
C GLY A 219 -7.73 -0.37 -0.58
N ARG A 220 -7.20 0.85 -0.65
CA ARG A 220 -7.76 2.02 0.03
C ARG A 220 -8.06 3.09 -1.01
N THR A 221 -9.27 3.63 -0.98
CA THR A 221 -9.66 4.72 -1.89
C THR A 221 -8.90 5.99 -1.54
N ASN A 222 -8.61 6.77 -2.58
CA ASN A 222 -8.14 8.13 -2.44
C ASN A 222 -9.33 9.09 -2.53
N SER A 223 -9.89 9.48 -1.38
CA SER A 223 -10.86 10.59 -1.36
C SER A 223 -10.14 11.91 -1.11
N PHE A 224 -10.42 12.89 -1.98
CA PHE A 224 -10.00 14.28 -1.79
C PHE A 224 -10.54 14.89 -0.49
N PHE A 225 -11.64 14.36 0.03
CA PHE A 225 -12.29 14.81 1.27
C PHE A 225 -11.82 14.04 2.52
N GLY A 226 -10.77 13.22 2.41
CA GLY A 226 -10.13 12.55 3.55
C GLY A 226 -10.76 11.23 3.99
N HIS A 227 -11.90 10.82 3.42
CA HIS A 227 -12.50 9.50 3.68
C HIS A 227 -11.75 8.40 2.91
N LYS A 228 -10.91 7.63 3.60
CA LYS A 228 -10.25 6.44 3.04
C LYS A 228 -11.13 5.22 3.26
N GLU A 229 -11.82 4.77 2.22
CA GLU A 229 -12.61 3.55 2.25
C GLU A 229 -11.75 2.35 1.88
N VAL A 230 -12.04 1.19 2.47
CA VAL A 230 -11.33 -0.06 2.19
C VAL A 230 -12.17 -0.86 1.21
N TYR A 231 -11.58 -1.30 0.10
CA TYR A 231 -12.25 -2.13 -0.90
C TYR A 231 -11.46 -3.41 -1.16
N PRO A 232 -12.13 -4.55 -1.42
CA PRO A 232 -11.43 -5.78 -1.79
C PRO A 232 -10.78 -5.58 -3.17
N ALA A 233 -9.49 -5.89 -3.28
CA ALA A 233 -8.86 -5.94 -4.60
C ALA A 233 -9.32 -7.23 -5.31
N GLN A 234 -9.85 -7.10 -6.53
CA GLN A 234 -10.34 -8.24 -7.31
C GLN A 234 -9.18 -9.22 -7.57
N ASP A 235 -9.44 -10.52 -7.42
CA ASP A 235 -8.47 -11.63 -7.57
C ASP A 235 -7.20 -11.52 -6.71
N ALA A 236 -7.16 -10.63 -5.72
CA ALA A 236 -6.00 -10.41 -4.87
C ALA A 236 -6.02 -11.31 -3.63
N SER A 237 -6.36 -12.60 -3.83
CA SER A 237 -6.24 -13.63 -2.81
C SER A 237 -5.14 -14.62 -3.18
N PHE A 238 -4.17 -14.79 -2.30
CA PHE A 238 -3.03 -15.68 -2.50
C PHE A 238 -3.10 -16.83 -1.51
N VAL A 239 -2.96 -18.05 -2.00
CA VAL A 239 -2.85 -19.23 -1.14
C VAL A 239 -1.40 -19.35 -0.68
N ILE A 240 -1.19 -19.49 0.62
CA ILE A 240 0.11 -19.74 1.21
C ILE A 240 0.32 -21.26 1.27
N PRO A 241 1.32 -21.82 0.57
CA PRO A 241 1.54 -23.26 0.57
C PRO A 241 2.08 -23.74 1.91
N LYS A 242 1.80 -25.01 2.23
CA LYS A 242 2.35 -25.70 3.40
C LYS A 242 3.88 -25.67 3.39
N GLY A 243 4.48 -25.52 4.56
CA GLY A 243 5.94 -25.47 4.74
C GLY A 243 6.60 -24.16 4.33
N SER A 244 5.81 -23.16 3.94
CA SER A 244 6.32 -21.82 3.65
C SER A 244 6.63 -21.03 4.93
N ARG A 245 7.24 -19.87 4.75
CA ARG A 245 7.47 -18.86 5.79
C ARG A 245 7.04 -17.50 5.26
N LEU A 246 6.19 -16.81 6.00
CA LEU A 246 5.73 -15.46 5.64
C LEU A 246 6.28 -14.49 6.67
N THR A 247 6.88 -13.38 6.23
CA THR A 247 7.48 -12.39 7.14
C THR A 247 7.33 -10.97 6.59
N SER A 248 7.08 -10.03 7.51
CA SER A 248 7.21 -8.59 7.27
C SER A 248 8.45 -7.99 7.93
N ILE A 249 9.27 -8.83 8.56
CA ILE A 249 10.51 -8.42 9.22
C ILE A 249 11.56 -8.17 8.13
N SER A 250 11.83 -6.89 7.89
CA SER A 250 12.94 -6.44 7.06
C SER A 250 14.26 -6.48 7.85
N ASN A 251 15.37 -6.72 7.15
CA ASN A 251 16.72 -6.57 7.73
C ASN A 251 17.08 -5.09 8.00
N SER A 252 16.31 -4.15 7.43
CA SER A 252 16.41 -2.72 7.77
C SER A 252 15.76 -2.45 9.12
N SER A 253 16.39 -1.61 9.93
CA SER A 253 16.02 -1.27 11.31
C SER A 253 14.50 -1.23 11.56
N ILE A 254 14.07 -1.97 12.57
CA ILE A 254 12.67 -2.04 13.00
C ILE A 254 12.44 -0.92 14.01
N THR A 255 11.67 0.08 13.63
CA THR A 255 11.17 1.12 14.52
C THR A 255 9.77 0.77 15.01
N ALA A 256 9.44 1.15 16.25
CA ALA A 256 8.09 1.06 16.77
C ALA A 256 7.13 1.87 15.86
N GLY A 257 6.01 1.27 15.48
CA GLY A 257 5.07 1.89 14.53
C GLY A 257 5.45 1.75 13.05
N SER A 258 6.42 0.90 12.70
CA SER A 258 6.75 0.60 11.30
C SER A 258 5.49 0.17 10.51
N PRO A 259 5.34 0.61 9.23
CA PRO A 259 4.19 0.24 8.38
C PRO A 259 4.07 -1.28 8.17
N ASN A 260 5.11 -2.04 8.47
CA ASN A 260 5.13 -3.49 8.36
C ASN A 260 4.58 -4.24 9.59
N SER A 261 3.93 -3.52 10.51
CA SER A 261 3.35 -4.10 11.72
C SER A 261 2.11 -4.94 11.40
N TRP A 262 1.99 -6.07 12.09
CA TRP A 262 0.81 -6.93 12.04
C TRP A 262 -0.01 -6.69 13.30
N TYR A 263 -1.32 -6.68 13.16
CA TYR A 263 -2.29 -6.57 14.25
C TYR A 263 -3.28 -7.70 14.15
N GLY A 264 -3.41 -8.50 15.20
CA GLY A 264 -4.31 -9.64 15.15
C GLY A 264 -4.16 -10.55 16.36
N SER A 265 -4.57 -11.79 16.17
CA SER A 265 -4.48 -12.80 17.21
C SER A 265 -4.22 -14.19 16.65
N ALA A 266 -3.77 -15.07 17.53
CA ALA A 266 -3.53 -16.47 17.28
C ALA A 266 -4.32 -17.31 18.28
N SER A 267 -5.35 -18.00 17.78
CA SER A 267 -6.13 -18.96 18.55
C SER A 267 -5.37 -20.28 18.67
N ILE A 268 -5.44 -20.89 19.84
CA ILE A 268 -4.77 -22.15 20.13
C ILE A 268 -5.67 -23.29 19.63
N GLU A 269 -5.17 -24.08 18.67
CA GLU A 269 -5.83 -25.29 18.16
C GLU A 269 -5.08 -26.54 18.61
N LYS A 270 -5.66 -27.72 18.37
CA LYS A 270 -5.10 -29.01 18.82
C LYS A 270 -3.62 -29.22 18.46
N GLU A 271 -3.21 -28.84 17.25
CA GLU A 271 -1.86 -29.09 16.71
C GLU A 271 -1.16 -27.84 16.15
N THR A 272 -1.88 -26.72 16.06
CA THR A 272 -1.42 -25.49 15.40
C THR A 272 -1.96 -24.26 16.12
N PHE A 273 -1.55 -23.08 15.68
CA PHE A 273 -2.27 -21.84 15.92
C PHE A 273 -3.09 -21.50 14.68
N GLU A 274 -4.33 -21.09 14.86
CA GLU A 274 -5.13 -20.41 13.84
C GLU A 274 -4.91 -18.90 13.98
N LEU A 275 -4.25 -18.32 13.00
CA LEU A 275 -3.83 -16.92 12.99
C LEU A 275 -4.76 -16.11 12.10
N SER A 276 -5.23 -14.98 12.64
CA SER A 276 -5.94 -13.94 11.89
C SER A 276 -5.29 -12.60 12.18
N ALA A 277 -4.66 -11.99 11.18
CA ALA A 277 -3.95 -10.73 11.34
C ALA A 277 -4.11 -9.80 10.14
N THR A 278 -4.12 -8.49 10.40
CA THR A 278 -4.06 -7.44 9.39
C THR A 278 -2.71 -6.76 9.40
N THR A 279 -2.23 -6.32 8.24
CA THR A 279 -1.00 -5.54 8.13
C THR A 279 -1.08 -4.51 7.02
N GLU A 280 -0.50 -3.34 7.25
CA GLU A 280 -0.41 -2.24 6.28
C GLU A 280 0.96 -2.25 5.55
N SER A 281 1.42 -3.44 5.19
CA SER A 281 2.76 -3.60 4.63
C SER A 281 2.76 -3.43 3.12
N LYS A 282 3.67 -2.59 2.62
CA LYS A 282 3.97 -2.48 1.18
C LYS A 282 4.70 -3.73 0.65
N GLU A 283 5.38 -4.47 1.52
CA GLU A 283 6.20 -5.62 1.14
C GLU A 283 5.99 -6.79 2.11
N LEU A 284 5.33 -7.85 1.64
CA LEU A 284 5.31 -9.15 2.30
C LEU A 284 6.25 -10.10 1.58
N ARG A 285 7.09 -10.82 2.34
CA ARG A 285 8.02 -11.80 1.78
C ARG A 285 7.54 -13.21 2.11
N LEU A 286 7.26 -13.98 1.07
CA LEU A 286 6.94 -15.40 1.17
C LEU A 286 8.13 -16.23 0.70
N TYR A 287 8.60 -17.09 1.59
CA TYR A 287 9.62 -18.09 1.30
C TYR A 287 8.91 -19.41 1.10
N GLN A 288 8.92 -19.89 -0.15
CA GLN A 288 8.31 -21.16 -0.52
C GLN A 288 9.18 -22.33 -0.02
N PRO A 289 8.59 -23.50 0.28
CA PRO A 289 9.35 -24.68 0.68
C PRO A 289 10.40 -25.06 -0.38
N GLY A 290 11.63 -25.33 0.06
CA GLY A 290 12.73 -25.73 -0.82
C GLY A 290 13.47 -24.58 -1.53
N ARG A 291 13.12 -23.31 -1.27
CA ARG A 291 13.77 -22.11 -1.85
C ARG A 291 14.33 -21.21 -0.76
N THR A 292 15.56 -21.47 -0.35
CA THR A 292 16.17 -20.83 0.85
C THR A 292 16.62 -19.38 0.67
N ARG A 293 16.74 -18.89 -0.57
CA ARG A 293 17.23 -17.53 -0.87
C ARG A 293 16.25 -16.69 -1.68
N ASP A 294 15.35 -17.31 -2.41
CA ASP A 294 14.39 -16.62 -3.26
C ASP A 294 13.09 -16.41 -2.51
N SER A 295 12.91 -15.22 -1.95
CA SER A 295 11.61 -14.79 -1.44
C SER A 295 10.77 -14.25 -2.58
N GLU A 296 9.55 -14.76 -2.72
CA GLU A 296 8.53 -14.08 -3.50
C GLU A 296 8.15 -12.81 -2.74
N ARG A 297 8.49 -11.66 -3.33
CA ARG A 297 8.07 -10.36 -2.81
C ARG A 297 6.70 -10.06 -3.38
N PHE A 298 5.70 -10.09 -2.52
CA PHE A 298 4.43 -9.47 -2.85
C PHE A 298 4.61 -7.97 -2.72
N ASN A 299 5.13 -7.37 -3.80
CA ASN A 299 4.83 -5.97 -4.07
C ASN A 299 3.35 -5.97 -4.37
N ILE A 300 2.56 -5.59 -3.38
CA ILE A 300 1.13 -5.40 -3.54
C ILE A 300 0.98 -4.25 -4.53
N SER A 301 0.94 -4.63 -5.80
CA SER A 301 1.37 -3.77 -6.88
C SER A 301 0.37 -2.65 -7.05
N LEU A 302 0.87 -1.42 -7.14
CA LEU A 302 0.13 -0.21 -7.51
C LEU A 302 -0.81 -0.45 -8.69
N PHE A 303 -0.47 -1.34 -9.62
CA PHE A 303 -1.34 -1.65 -10.76
C PHE A 303 -2.67 -2.29 -10.36
N VAL A 304 -2.69 -3.22 -9.40
CA VAL A 304 -3.96 -3.83 -8.94
C VAL A 304 -4.80 -2.78 -8.23
N GLN A 305 -4.18 -1.90 -7.44
CA GLN A 305 -4.85 -0.77 -6.81
C GLN A 305 -5.39 0.21 -7.87
N ILE A 306 -4.60 0.56 -8.88
CA ILE A 306 -5.02 1.49 -9.96
C ILE A 306 -6.19 0.90 -10.75
N PHE A 307 -6.14 -0.35 -11.20
CA PHE A 307 -7.25 -0.89 -11.97
C PHE A 307 -8.50 -1.18 -11.14
N SER A 308 -8.36 -1.34 -9.82
CA SER A 308 -9.49 -1.64 -8.92
C SER A 308 -10.02 -0.42 -8.16
N ASP A 309 -9.36 0.75 -8.23
CA ASP A 309 -9.80 1.94 -7.50
C ASP A 309 -11.03 2.57 -8.21
N PRO A 310 -12.21 2.60 -7.58
CA PRO A 310 -13.39 3.24 -8.16
C PRO A 310 -13.16 4.74 -8.44
N SER A 311 -12.21 5.39 -7.76
CA SER A 311 -11.84 6.77 -8.04
C SER A 311 -11.26 6.97 -9.44
N LEU A 312 -10.61 5.94 -10.01
CA LEU A 312 -10.07 6.02 -11.37
C LEU A 312 -11.16 5.98 -12.45
N ALA A 313 -12.29 5.32 -12.17
CA ALA A 313 -13.47 5.44 -13.02
C ALA A 313 -13.95 6.90 -13.08
N LEU A 314 -14.01 7.59 -11.93
CA LEU A 314 -14.33 9.03 -11.88
C LEU A 314 -13.31 9.89 -12.62
N TRP A 315 -12.02 9.60 -12.49
CA TRP A 315 -10.98 10.32 -13.24
C TRP A 315 -11.08 10.09 -14.75
N SER A 316 -11.31 8.85 -15.18
CA SER A 316 -11.51 8.51 -16.59
C SER A 316 -12.75 9.21 -17.16
N PHE A 317 -13.85 9.24 -16.41
CA PHE A 317 -15.06 9.98 -16.78
C PHE A 317 -14.80 11.48 -16.88
N ARG A 318 -14.10 12.09 -15.92
CA ARG A 318 -13.70 13.52 -15.97
C ARG A 318 -12.82 13.81 -17.17
N PHE A 319 -11.89 12.90 -17.50
CA PHE A 319 -11.02 13.06 -18.66
C PHE A 319 -11.79 12.95 -19.98
N VAL A 320 -12.71 12.00 -20.09
CA VAL A 320 -13.61 11.86 -21.25
C VAL A 320 -14.49 13.10 -21.39
N LEU A 321 -15.08 13.57 -20.28
CA LEU A 321 -15.87 14.80 -20.26
C LEU A 321 -15.05 16.02 -20.68
N PHE A 322 -13.81 16.14 -20.18
CA PHE A 322 -12.89 17.20 -20.59
C PHE A 322 -12.55 17.14 -22.08
N ALA A 323 -12.20 15.95 -22.60
CA ALA A 323 -11.89 15.75 -24.01
C ALA A 323 -13.10 16.09 -24.90
N PHE A 324 -14.31 15.69 -24.48
CA PHE A 324 -15.55 16.02 -25.15
C PHE A 324 -15.80 17.54 -25.17
N LEU A 325 -15.73 18.21 -24.02
CA LEU A 325 -15.90 19.67 -23.93
C LEU A 325 -14.85 20.42 -24.75
N PHE A 326 -13.61 19.94 -24.75
CA PHE A 326 -12.53 20.50 -25.54
C PHE A 326 -12.79 20.36 -27.04
N GLN A 327 -13.30 19.20 -27.48
CA GLN A 327 -13.69 18.98 -28.87
C GLN A 327 -14.85 19.88 -29.29
N VAL A 328 -15.86 20.05 -28.44
CA VAL A 328 -16.97 21.00 -28.66
C VAL A 328 -16.46 22.44 -28.78
N LEU A 329 -15.52 22.85 -27.93
CA LEU A 329 -14.90 24.18 -27.97
C LEU A 329 -14.14 24.41 -29.29
N LEU A 330 -13.38 23.41 -29.76
CA LEU A 330 -12.67 23.46 -31.04
C LEU A 330 -13.66 23.60 -32.21
N SER A 331 -14.74 22.82 -32.22
CA SER A 331 -15.78 22.94 -33.25
C SER A 331 -16.47 24.31 -33.24
N LEU A 332 -16.74 24.89 -32.07
CA LEU A 332 -17.27 26.25 -31.95
C LEU A 332 -16.31 27.32 -32.49
N LEU A 333 -15.01 27.19 -32.19
CA LEU A 333 -13.96 28.07 -32.73
C LEU A 333 -13.88 27.97 -34.26
N GLU A 334 -14.02 26.78 -34.82
CA GLU A 334 -14.02 26.57 -36.27
C GLU A 334 -15.22 27.26 -36.94
N VAL A 335 -16.43 27.09 -36.38
CA VAL A 335 -17.65 27.73 -36.87
C VAL A 335 -17.60 29.25 -36.75
N LEU A 336 -17.11 29.79 -35.62
CA LEU A 336 -16.95 31.23 -35.40
C LEU A 336 -15.83 31.83 -36.27
N GLY A 337 -14.76 31.08 -36.50
CA GLY A 337 -13.69 31.49 -37.41
C GLY A 337 -14.18 31.60 -38.86
N LEU A 338 -14.98 30.61 -39.30
CA LEU A 338 -15.62 30.60 -40.61
C LEU A 338 -16.60 31.77 -40.79
N SER A 339 -17.43 32.07 -39.79
CA SER A 339 -18.38 33.18 -39.86
C SER A 339 -17.69 34.55 -39.89
N PHE A 340 -16.59 34.73 -39.16
CA PHE A 340 -15.78 35.94 -39.23
C PHE A 340 -15.12 36.12 -40.60
N PHE A 341 -14.64 35.03 -41.21
CA PHE A 341 -14.06 35.04 -42.56
C PHE A 341 -15.10 35.36 -43.64
N LEU A 342 -16.30 34.78 -43.53
CA LEU A 342 -17.41 35.04 -44.45
C LEU A 342 -17.91 36.49 -44.32
N GLY A 343 -18.06 37.01 -43.09
CA GLY A 343 -18.49 38.39 -42.85
C GLY A 343 -17.54 39.44 -43.46
N LYS A 344 -16.24 39.19 -43.46
CA LYS A 344 -15.26 40.09 -44.11
C LYS A 344 -15.35 40.09 -45.64
N LYS A 345 -15.79 38.98 -46.25
CA LYS A 345 -15.84 38.85 -47.72
C LYS A 345 -17.01 39.62 -48.34
N TYR A 346 -18.06 39.90 -47.57
CA TYR A 346 -19.24 40.66 -48.04
C TYR A 346 -19.16 42.17 -47.79
N SER A 347 -18.11 42.67 -47.14
CA SER A 347 -17.84 44.12 -47.01
C SER A 347 -16.87 44.58 -48.10
N THR A 348 -17.17 44.27 -49.37
CA THR A 348 -16.53 44.94 -50.50
C THR A 348 -17.40 46.12 -50.91
N GLU A 349 -16.76 47.28 -51.01
CA GLU A 349 -17.32 48.59 -51.28
C GLU A 349 -18.39 48.59 -52.40
N PRO A 350 -19.45 49.41 -52.29
CA PRO A 350 -20.32 49.67 -53.42
C PRO A 350 -19.49 50.29 -54.54
N PHE A 351 -19.35 49.54 -55.63
CA PHE A 351 -18.63 49.89 -56.84
C PHE A 351 -19.41 50.95 -57.64
N TYR A 352 -19.55 52.17 -57.11
CA TYR A 352 -20.02 53.32 -57.90
C TYR A 352 -18.79 54.07 -58.43
N LYS A 353 -18.27 53.63 -59.58
CA LYS A 353 -17.35 54.43 -60.39
C LYS A 353 -18.19 55.38 -61.25
N GLU A 354 -18.12 56.68 -60.95
CA GLU A 354 -18.62 57.71 -61.86
C GLU A 354 -17.95 57.60 -63.24
N PRO A 355 -18.72 57.68 -64.35
CA PRO A 355 -18.14 57.74 -65.68
C PRO A 355 -17.46 59.10 -65.90
N LYS A 356 -16.16 59.08 -66.24
CA LYS A 356 -15.43 60.26 -66.71
C LYS A 356 -16.01 60.71 -68.06
N VAL A 357 -16.66 61.88 -68.07
CA VAL A 357 -17.08 62.58 -69.28
C VAL A 357 -15.83 63.14 -69.98
N ALA A 358 -15.59 62.71 -71.21
CA ALA A 358 -14.54 63.26 -72.07
C ALA A 358 -14.96 64.64 -72.58
N SER A 359 -14.20 65.68 -72.23
CA SER A 359 -14.36 67.01 -72.80
C SER A 359 -13.73 67.08 -74.20
N LEU A 360 -14.59 67.11 -75.23
CA LEU A 360 -14.22 67.48 -76.59
C LEU A 360 -13.86 68.97 -76.64
N LYS A 361 -12.60 69.27 -76.95
CA LYS A 361 -12.08 70.62 -77.21
C LYS A 361 -12.11 70.83 -78.72
N CYS A 362 -13.08 71.59 -79.23
CA CYS A 362 -13.09 72.05 -80.62
C CYS A 362 -12.03 73.14 -80.80
N SER A 363 -11.15 72.96 -81.79
CA SER A 363 -10.20 73.95 -82.26
C SER A 363 -10.83 74.64 -83.47
N ASP A 364 -11.19 75.90 -83.31
CA ASP A 364 -11.57 76.78 -84.42
C ASP A 364 -10.30 77.17 -85.18
N ASP A 365 -10.11 76.59 -86.36
CA ASP A 365 -9.14 77.05 -87.36
C ASP A 365 -9.90 77.95 -88.34
N LYS A 366 -9.62 79.24 -88.27
CA LYS A 366 -10.27 80.29 -89.06
C LYS A 366 -9.32 80.66 -90.19
N LYS A 367 -9.64 80.23 -91.41
CA LYS A 367 -8.98 80.66 -92.65
C LYS A 367 -9.94 81.41 -93.56
N ASP A 368 -9.42 82.56 -93.96
CA ASP A 368 -9.55 83.26 -95.24
C ASP A 368 -10.92 83.80 -95.68
N HIS A 369 -10.99 85.13 -95.80
CA HIS A 369 -11.45 85.79 -97.01
C HIS A 369 -10.71 87.12 -97.23
N ASP A 370 -10.37 87.31 -98.50
CA ASP A 370 -9.90 88.47 -99.28
C ASP A 370 -10.00 89.88 -98.68
#